data_AF-A0A090ELA3-F1
#
_entry.id   AF-A0A090ELA3-F1
#
_cell.length_a   1.000
_cell.length_b   1.000
_cell.length_c   1.000
_cell.angle_alpha   90.00
_cell.angle_beta   90.00
_cell.angle_gamma   90.00
#
_symmetry.space_group_name_H-M   'P 1'
#
loop_
_entity.id
_entity.type
_entity.pdbx_description
1 polymer ?
#
loop_
_entity_poly.entity_id
_entity_poly.type
_entity_poly.pdbx_seq_one_letter_code
_entity_poly.pdbx_strand_id
1 'polypeptide(L)' 'MRGRGWIRQQRLAEAQELTLQITRLEQELLVPEGAKPSELLEVGYQIRTYKRRLRKLERCICALQSRQSAT' A
#
# COMPACT_ATOMS: atom_id res chain seq x y z
N MET A 1 -13.55 8.36 23.53
CA MET A 1 -12.97 9.24 22.50
C MET A 1 -11.72 8.57 21.94
N ARG A 2 -11.68 8.21 20.64
CA ARG A 2 -10.45 7.65 20.05
C ARG A 2 -9.46 8.80 19.83
N GLY A 3 -8.37 8.85 20.60
CA GLY A 3 -7.34 9.89 20.50
C GLY A 3 -6.47 9.74 19.24
N ARG A 4 -5.79 10.82 18.81
CA ARG A 4 -5.04 10.94 17.52
C ARG A 4 -4.14 9.74 17.11
N GLY A 5 -3.75 8.87 18.05
CA GLY A 5 -3.07 7.60 17.77
C GLY A 5 -3.88 6.61 16.91
N TRP A 6 -5.22 6.62 16.99
CA TRP A 6 -6.07 5.68 16.25
C TRP A 6 -5.99 5.87 14.73
N ILE A 7 -5.91 7.12 14.27
CA ILE A 7 -5.77 7.45 12.85
C ILE A 7 -4.43 6.95 12.32
N ARG A 8 -3.36 7.10 13.11
CA ARG A 8 -2.02 6.61 12.73
C ARG A 8 -1.99 5.09 12.62
N GLN A 9 -2.54 4.37 13.60
CA GLN A 9 -2.62 2.92 13.57
C GLN A 9 -3.41 2.42 12.36
N GLN A 10 -4.54 3.06 12.04
CA GLN A 10 -5.34 2.71 10.86
C GLN A 10 -4.54 2.89 9.56
N ARG A 11 -3.79 3.99 9.43
CA ARG A 11 -2.98 4.25 8.23
C ARG A 11 -1.80 3.29 8.10
N LEU A 12 -1.19 2.89 9.22
CA LEU A 12 -0.13 1.88 9.25
C LEU A 12 -0.66 0.51 8.82
N ALA A 13 -1.83 0.10 9.32
CA ALA A 13 -2.47 -1.15 8.92
C ALA A 13 -2.79 -1.15 7.41
N GLU A 14 -3.36 -0.06 6.89
CA GLU A 14 -3.65 0.09 5.46
C GLU A 14 -2.38 0.03 4.60
N ALA A 15 -1.27 0.62 5.06
CA ALA A 15 0.02 0.56 4.37
C ALA A 15 0.61 -0.87 4.36
N GLN A 16 0.50 -1.60 5.47
CA GLN A 16 0.93 -3.00 5.55
C GLN A 16 0.13 -3.89 4.60
N GLU A 17 -1.19 -3.73 4.58
CA GLU A 17 -2.07 -4.48 3.68
C GLU A 17 -1.73 -4.23 2.21
N LEU A 18 -1.53 -2.96 1.81
CA LEU A 18 -1.14 -2.63 0.44
C LEU A 18 0.22 -3.20 0.06
N THR A 19 1.19 -3.21 0.99
CA THR A 19 2.49 -3.84 0.74
C THR A 19 2.34 -5.34 0.48
N LEU A 20 1.54 -6.05 1.28
CA LEU A 20 1.26 -7.47 1.06
C LEU A 20 0.59 -7.72 -0.29
N GLN A 21 -0.39 -6.89 -0.66
CA GLN A 21 -1.07 -7.00 -1.96
C GLN A 21 -0.11 -6.75 -3.13
N ILE A 22 0.78 -5.75 -3.02
CA ILE A 22 1.81 -5.49 -4.04
C ILE A 22 2.74 -6.69 -4.18
N THR A 23 3.26 -7.22 -3.05
CA THR A 23 4.17 -8.38 -3.07
C THR A 23 3.51 -9.60 -3.69
N ARG A 24 2.23 -9.86 -3.39
CA ARG A 24 1.48 -10.95 -4.00
C ARG A 24 1.35 -10.78 -5.51
N LEU A 25 0.93 -9.59 -5.98
CA LEU A 25 0.80 -9.31 -7.40
C LEU A 25 2.15 -9.38 -8.13
N GLU A 26 3.24 -8.97 -7.49
CA GLU A 26 4.59 -9.11 -8.03
C GLU A 26 5.00 -10.58 -8.16
N GLN A 27 4.63 -11.44 -7.21
CA GLN A 27 4.85 -12.89 -7.31
C GLN A 27 4.03 -13.52 -8.44
N GLU A 28 2.78 -13.08 -8.63
CA GLU A 28 1.92 -13.53 -9.74
C GLU A 28 2.54 -13.19 -11.11
N LEU A 29 3.30 -12.08 -11.23
CA LEU A 29 4.06 -11.76 -12.45
C LEU A 29 5.31 -12.62 -12.65
N LEU A 30 5.91 -13.14 -11.57
CA LEU A 30 7.12 -13.98 -11.64
C LEU A 30 6.81 -15.43 -11.99
N VAL A 31 5.59 -15.91 -11.70
CA VAL A 31 5.13 -17.26 -12.04
C VAL A 31 3.90 -17.19 -12.96
N PRO A 32 4.04 -16.71 -14.20
CA PRO A 32 2.93 -16.62 -15.13
C PRO A 32 2.66 -17.98 -15.79
N GLU A 33 2.39 -19.03 -15.01
CA GLU A 33 1.95 -20.30 -15.59
C GLU A 33 0.52 -20.14 -16.13
N GLY A 34 0.40 -20.04 -17.46
CA GLY A 34 -0.89 -19.99 -18.15
C GLY A 34 -1.60 -18.63 -18.15
N ALA A 35 -0.98 -17.57 -17.62
CA ALA A 35 -1.57 -16.23 -17.59
C ALA A 35 -1.63 -15.59 -18.99
N LYS A 36 -2.76 -14.98 -19.32
CA LYS A 36 -2.93 -14.28 -20.59
C LYS A 36 -2.20 -12.93 -20.56
N PRO A 37 -1.72 -12.40 -21.70
CA PRO A 37 -1.11 -11.07 -21.75
C PRO A 37 -2.02 -9.95 -21.20
N SER A 38 -3.34 -10.06 -21.36
CA SER A 38 -4.32 -9.12 -20.79
C SER A 38 -4.35 -9.16 -19.27
N GLU A 39 -4.23 -10.34 -18.66
CA GLU A 39 -4.21 -10.52 -17.20
C GLU A 39 -2.92 -9.93 -16.62
N LEU A 40 -1.78 -10.15 -17.28
CA LEU A 40 -0.49 -9.56 -16.88
C LEU A 40 -0.51 -8.02 -16.95
N LEU A 41 -1.17 -7.45 -17.96
CA LEU A 41 -1.37 -6.00 -18.08
C LEU A 41 -2.25 -5.45 -16.95
N GLU A 42 -3.31 -6.17 -16.59
CA GLU A 42 -4.18 -5.81 -15.48
C GLU A 42 -3.44 -5.86 -14.14
N VAL A 43 -2.69 -6.93 -13.87
CA VAL A 43 -1.82 -7.06 -12.69
C VAL A 43 -0.82 -5.90 -12.63
N GLY A 44 -0.17 -5.58 -13.75
CA GLY A 44 0.74 -4.44 -13.85
C GLY A 44 0.06 -3.07 -13.62
N TYR A 45 -1.22 -2.92 -13.99
CA TYR A 45 -2.02 -1.73 -13.66
C TYR A 45 -2.34 -1.66 -12.17
N GLN A 46 -2.75 -2.78 -11.57
CA GLN A 46 -3.05 -2.87 -10.14
C GLN A 46 -1.83 -2.55 -9.28
N ILE A 47 -0.65 -3.12 -9.60
CA ILE A 47 0.61 -2.81 -8.91
C ILE A 47 0.92 -1.31 -8.96
N ARG A 48 0.80 -0.67 -10.13
CA ARG A 48 1.05 0.78 -10.28
C ARG A 48 0.12 1.60 -9.42
N THR A 49 -1.16 1.23 -9.38
CA THR A 49 -2.18 1.88 -8.57
C THR A 49 -1.91 1.73 -7.08
N TYR A 50 -1.61 0.52 -6.62
CA TYR A 50 -1.31 0.24 -5.22
C TYR A 50 -0.03 0.92 -4.76
N LYS A 51 1.06 0.89 -5.54
CA LYS A 51 2.29 1.65 -5.24
C LYS A 51 2.02 3.15 -5.15
N ARG A 52 1.12 3.70 -5.97
CA ARG A 52 0.73 5.13 -5.88
C ARG A 52 -0.04 5.43 -4.60
N ARG A 53 -0.96 4.55 -4.19
CA ARG A 53 -1.73 4.68 -2.94
C ARG A 53 -0.83 4.54 -1.71
N LEU A 54 0.07 3.55 -1.71
CA LEU A 54 1.04 3.32 -0.64
C LEU A 54 1.90 4.57 -0.40
N ARG A 55 2.47 5.17 -1.45
CA ARG A 55 3.23 6.43 -1.33
C ARG A 55 2.45 7.58 -0.72
N LYS A 56 1.13 7.68 -1.00
CA LYS A 56 0.29 8.70 -0.36
C LYS A 56 0.10 8.41 1.13
N LEU A 57 -0.12 7.15 1.50
CA LEU A 57 -0.26 6.73 2.89
C LEU A 57 1.02 6.95 3.68
N GLU A 58 2.17 6.60 3.12
CA GLU A 58 3.49 6.85 3.73
C GLU A 58 3.68 8.34 4.03
N ARG A 59 3.37 9.22 3.07
CA ARG A 59 3.41 10.67 3.28
C ARG A 59 2.45 11.12 4.40
N CYS A 60 1.24 10.56 4.44
CA CYS A 60 0.29 10.86 5.51
C CYS A 60 0.80 10.39 6.89
N ILE A 61 1.39 9.20 6.96
CA ILE A 61 1.96 8.65 8.20
C ILE A 61 3.11 9.52 8.68
N CYS A 62 4.04 9.91 7.79
CA CYS A 62 5.13 10.83 8.12
C CYS A 62 4.60 12.16 8.64
N ALA A 63 3.60 12.76 7.98
CA ALA A 63 2.99 14.01 8.42
C ALA A 63 2.32 13.90 9.81
N LEU A 64 1.72 12.74 10.13
CA LEU A 64 1.15 12.47 11.44
C LEU A 64 2.24 12.29 12.52
N GLN A 65 3.37 11.67 12.18
CA GLN A 65 4.51 11.53 13.07
C GLN A 65 5.15 12.89 13.41
N SER A 66 5.41 13.73 12.40
CA SER A 66 6.00 15.06 12.61
C SER A 66 5.13 15.96 13.50
N ARG A 67 3.81 15.77 13.46
CA ARG A 67 2.85 16.50 14.33
C ARG A 67 2.76 15.93 15.75
N GLN A 68 3.15 14.67 15.97
CA GLN A 68 3.17 14.05 17.30
C GLN A 68 4.46 14.36 18.07
N SER A 69 5.57 14.61 17.37
CA SER A 69 6.88 14.94 17.97
C SER A 69 7.08 16.44 18.24
N ALA A 70 6.12 17.30 17.87
CA ALA A 70 6.16 18.75 18.07
C ALA A 70 5.36 19.22 19.30
N THR A 71 4.87 18.27 20.11
CA THR A 71 4.16 18.46 21.39
C THR A 71 4.88 17.71 22.47
#